data_AF-A0AAU6X799-F1
#
_entry.id   AF-A0AAU6X799-F1
#
_cell.length_a   1.000
_cell.length_b   1.000
_cell.length_c   1.000
_cell.angle_alpha   90.00
_cell.angle_beta   90.00
_cell.angle_gamma   90.00
#
_symmetry.space_group_name_H-M   'P 1'
#
loop_
_entity.id
_entity.type
_entity.pdbx_description
1 polymer ?
#
loop_
_entity_poly.entity_id
_entity_poly.type
_entity_poly.pdbx_seq_one_letter_code
_entity_poly.pdbx_strand_id
1 'polypeptide(L)'
;MTGAKTATTTYYTEVFSTNKGTVYQNDRENCWYIDFAGKLVRFDYRGLLKLKKSIYRVDIEALLLDSSKKPEIEMVFICACNHCYFLNLLQIISLKELLEGTFAMFELNQIIHDRLFRVVV
;
A
#
# COMPACT_ATOMS: atom_id res chain seq x y z
N MET A 1 14.00 -10.55 -32.30
CA MET A 1 13.45 -9.20 -32.57
C MET A 1 13.21 -8.56 -31.22
N THR A 2 14.18 -7.77 -30.77
CA THR A 2 14.31 -7.26 -29.41
C THR A 2 13.43 -6.03 -29.27
N GLY A 3 12.26 -6.18 -28.65
CA GLY A 3 11.39 -5.07 -28.31
C GLY A 3 12.04 -4.22 -27.23
N ALA A 4 12.59 -3.07 -27.62
CA ALA A 4 13.04 -2.06 -26.69
C ALA A 4 11.87 -1.65 -25.77
N LYS A 5 11.96 -2.00 -24.48
CA LYS A 5 11.14 -1.37 -23.43
C LYS A 5 11.54 0.11 -23.41
N THR A 6 10.75 0.94 -24.07
CA THR A 6 10.82 2.40 -23.95
C THR A 6 10.79 2.77 -22.47
N ALA A 7 11.89 3.34 -21.99
CA ALA A 7 12.00 3.89 -20.65
C ALA A 7 11.13 5.14 -20.57
N THR A 8 9.86 4.96 -20.20
CA THR A 8 9.04 6.06 -19.71
C THR A 8 9.69 6.51 -18.40
N THR A 9 10.26 7.71 -18.38
CA THR A 9 10.82 8.31 -17.15
C THR A 9 9.66 8.64 -16.21
N THR A 10 9.19 7.65 -15.48
CA THR A 10 8.13 7.83 -14.49
C THR A 10 8.77 8.36 -13.21
N TYR A 11 8.35 9.55 -12.79
CA TYR A 11 8.80 10.21 -11.57
C TYR A 11 8.14 9.54 -10.36
N TYR A 12 8.61 8.36 -10.03
CA TYR A 12 8.23 7.63 -8.84
C TYR A 12 9.28 7.83 -7.77
N THR A 13 8.86 8.38 -6.64
CA THR A 13 9.66 8.39 -5.41
C THR A 13 9.22 7.19 -4.58
N GLU A 14 10.14 6.30 -4.24
CA GLU A 14 9.86 5.23 -3.30
C GLU A 14 9.54 5.83 -1.93
N VAL A 15 8.39 5.44 -1.36
CA VAL A 15 7.98 5.83 0.00
C VAL A 15 8.45 4.78 0.99
N PHE A 16 8.15 3.51 0.72
CA PHE A 16 8.51 2.39 1.59
C PHE A 16 8.47 1.09 0.79
N SER A 17 9.41 0.19 1.05
CA SER A 17 9.51 -1.11 0.40
C SER A 17 9.71 -2.23 1.42
N THR A 18 9.16 -3.41 1.10
CA THR A 18 9.47 -4.68 1.76
C THR A 18 9.87 -5.70 0.70
N ASN A 19 10.23 -6.91 1.12
CA ASN A 19 10.48 -8.01 0.20
C ASN A 19 9.24 -8.48 -0.59
N LYS A 20 8.03 -8.04 -0.22
CA LYS A 20 6.75 -8.44 -0.85
C LYS A 20 6.09 -7.36 -1.69
N GLY A 21 6.52 -6.10 -1.57
CA GLY A 21 5.92 -5.01 -2.33
C GLY A 21 6.54 -3.67 -2.04
N THR A 22 6.09 -2.65 -2.75
CA THR A 22 6.63 -1.29 -2.65
C THR A 22 5.53 -0.27 -2.87
N VAL A 23 5.58 0.82 -2.11
CA VAL A 23 4.73 1.98 -2.31
C VAL A 23 5.56 3.12 -2.89
N TYR A 24 5.06 3.69 -3.98
CA TYR A 24 5.63 4.84 -4.66
C TYR A 24 4.70 6.04 -4.55
N GLN A 25 5.28 7.23 -4.52
CA GLN A 25 4.60 8.50 -4.61
C GLN A 25 4.87 9.13 -5.97
N ASN A 26 3.82 9.69 -6.57
CA ASN A 26 3.92 10.52 -7.75
C ASN A 26 3.29 11.89 -7.45
N ASP A 27 4.15 12.87 -7.19
CA ASP A 27 3.75 14.24 -6.85
C ASP A 27 3.05 14.97 -8.00
N ARG A 28 3.40 14.63 -9.25
CA ARG A 28 2.77 15.25 -10.43
C ARG A 28 1.30 14.88 -10.55
N GLU A 29 0.98 13.64 -10.21
CA GLU A 29 -0.37 13.09 -10.29
C GLU A 29 -1.11 13.13 -8.96
N ASN A 30 -0.49 13.65 -7.89
CA ASN A 30 -0.99 13.69 -6.52
C ASN A 30 -1.56 12.33 -6.07
N CYS A 31 -0.80 11.26 -6.32
CA CYS A 31 -1.26 9.90 -6.04
C CYS A 31 -0.11 8.98 -5.63
N TRP A 32 -0.50 7.81 -5.13
CA TRP A 32 0.40 6.74 -4.74
C TRP A 32 0.15 5.51 -5.59
N TYR A 33 1.22 4.78 -5.85
CA TYR A 33 1.18 3.50 -6.54
C TYR A 33 1.64 2.42 -5.56
N ILE A 34 0.86 1.35 -5.44
CA ILE A 34 1.26 0.17 -4.68
C ILE A 34 1.57 -0.92 -5.69
N ASP A 35 2.84 -1.36 -5.73
CA ASP A 35 3.24 -2.61 -6.38
C ASP A 35 3.18 -3.73 -5.35
N PHE A 36 2.18 -4.60 -5.49
CA PHE A 36 1.97 -5.71 -4.57
C PHE A 36 1.24 -6.87 -5.26
N ALA A 37 1.65 -8.11 -4.96
CA ALA A 37 1.05 -9.33 -5.49
C ALA A 37 0.93 -9.36 -7.04
N GLY A 38 1.92 -8.81 -7.73
CA GLY A 38 1.97 -8.76 -9.20
C GLY A 38 1.03 -7.73 -9.84
N LYS A 39 0.50 -6.79 -9.05
CA LYS A 39 -0.33 -5.68 -9.53
C LYS A 39 0.27 -4.35 -9.09
N LEU A 40 0.35 -3.42 -10.04
CA LEU A 40 0.60 -2.01 -9.75
C LEU A 40 -0.73 -1.26 -9.76
N VAL A 41 -1.14 -0.75 -8.61
CA VAL A 41 -2.45 -0.11 -8.43
C VAL A 41 -2.29 1.33 -7.96
N ARG A 42 -3.01 2.25 -8.60
CA ARG A 42 -3.03 3.67 -8.26
C ARG A 42 -4.07 3.97 -7.19
N PHE A 43 -3.69 4.81 -6.22
CA PHE A 43 -4.54 5.30 -5.15
C PHE A 43 -4.40 6.81 -5.00
N ASP A 44 -5.51 7.51 -4.83
CA ASP A 44 -5.49 8.80 -4.14
C ASP A 44 -5.33 8.59 -2.63
N TYR A 45 -5.08 9.66 -1.88
CA TYR A 45 -4.86 9.56 -0.43
C TYR A 45 -6.08 8.94 0.30
N ARG A 46 -7.30 9.28 -0.14
CA ARG A 46 -8.54 8.76 0.45
C ARG A 46 -8.70 7.27 0.19
N GLY A 47 -8.38 6.80 -1.02
CA GLY A 47 -8.38 5.39 -1.38
C GLY A 47 -7.35 4.61 -0.60
N LEU A 48 -6.15 5.17 -0.42
CA LEU A 48 -5.09 4.57 0.40
C LEU A 48 -5.51 4.42 1.88
N LEU A 49 -6.16 5.45 2.45
CA LEU A 49 -6.71 5.38 3.81
C LEU A 49 -7.84 4.34 3.94
N LYS A 50 -8.72 4.22 2.94
CA LYS A 50 -9.77 3.19 2.92
C LYS A 50 -9.16 1.79 2.88
N LEU A 51 -8.14 1.57 2.03
CA LEU A 51 -7.38 0.33 1.96
C LEU A 51 -6.77 -0.01 3.33
N LYS A 52 -6.08 0.94 3.98
CA LYS A 52 -5.54 0.76 5.35
C LYS A 52 -6.62 0.29 6.31
N LYS A 53 -7.76 0.98 6.36
CA LYS A 53 -8.87 0.63 7.26
C LYS A 53 -9.43 -0.77 6.98
N SER A 54 -9.57 -1.15 5.71
CA SER A 54 -10.08 -2.48 5.34
C SER A 54 -9.11 -3.59 5.77
N ILE A 55 -7.81 -3.42 5.53
CA ILE A 55 -6.80 -4.42 5.91
C ILE A 55 -6.66 -4.54 7.43
N TYR A 56 -6.69 -3.42 8.16
CA TYR A 56 -6.55 -3.44 9.62
C TYR A 56 -7.78 -3.99 10.35
N ARG A 57 -8.93 -4.08 9.67
CA ARG A 57 -10.13 -4.72 10.22
C ARG A 57 -10.08 -6.24 10.16
N VAL A 58 -9.16 -6.81 9.38
CA VAL A 58 -8.99 -8.26 9.30
C VAL A 58 -8.37 -8.74 10.61
N ASP A 59 -9.14 -9.51 11.38
CA ASP A 59 -8.69 -10.13 12.61
C ASP A 59 -7.95 -11.43 12.27
N ILE A 60 -6.63 -11.31 12.14
CA ILE A 60 -5.74 -12.42 11.78
C ILE A 60 -5.76 -13.52 12.83
N GLU A 61 -5.89 -13.18 14.13
CA GLU A 61 -5.91 -14.17 15.21
C GLU A 61 -7.18 -15.02 15.16
N ALA A 62 -8.33 -14.36 14.99
CA ALA A 62 -9.61 -15.05 14.83
C ALA A 62 -9.60 -15.98 13.60
N LEU A 63 -8.96 -15.57 12.51
CA LEU A 63 -8.84 -16.38 11.29
C LEU A 63 -7.94 -17.60 11.48
N LEU A 64 -6.87 -17.48 12.25
CA LEU A 64 -5.97 -18.60 12.56
C LEU A 64 -6.59 -19.60 13.54
N LEU A 65 -7.44 -19.13 14.46
CA LEU A 65 -8.12 -19.97 15.46
C LEU A 65 -9.37 -20.66 14.89
N ASP A 66 -9.91 -20.18 13.76
CA ASP A 66 -11.08 -20.77 13.11
C ASP A 66 -10.71 -22.02 12.29
N SER A 67 -10.68 -23.18 12.96
CA SER A 67 -10.41 -24.48 12.33
C SER A 67 -11.52 -24.95 11.38
N SER A 68 -12.63 -24.22 11.26
CA SER A 68 -13.75 -24.56 10.36
C SER A 68 -13.56 -24.00 8.95
N LYS A 69 -12.70 -22.99 8.77
CA LYS A 69 -12.41 -22.37 7.47
C LYS A 69 -11.09 -22.89 6.92
N LYS A 70 -11.10 -23.34 5.66
CA LYS A 70 -9.85 -23.59 4.94
C LYS A 70 -9.15 -22.25 4.69
N PRO A 71 -7.87 -22.08 5.08
CA PRO A 71 -7.18 -20.78 5.14
C PRO A 71 -6.74 -20.23 3.76
N GLU A 72 -7.26 -20.75 2.65
CA GLU A 72 -6.55 -20.63 1.38
C GLU A 72 -6.74 -19.28 0.69
N ILE A 73 -7.89 -18.61 0.80
CA ILE A 73 -8.15 -17.36 0.07
C ILE A 73 -9.18 -16.47 0.80
N GLU A 74 -8.80 -15.21 1.08
CA GLU A 74 -9.72 -14.16 1.50
C GLU A 74 -9.88 -13.08 0.42
N MET A 75 -11.12 -12.67 0.18
CA MET A 75 -11.40 -11.65 -0.82
C MET A 75 -11.49 -10.28 -0.15
N VAL A 76 -10.43 -9.47 -0.24
CA VAL A 76 -10.47 -8.08 0.23
C VAL A 76 -10.96 -7.18 -0.90
N PHE A 77 -12.25 -6.83 -0.85
CA PHE A 77 -12.80 -5.79 -1.72
C PHE A 77 -12.41 -4.39 -1.23
N ILE A 78 -11.60 -3.68 -2.01
CA ILE A 78 -11.30 -2.27 -1.75
C ILE A 78 -12.22 -1.42 -2.63
N CYS A 79 -13.31 -0.94 -2.03
CA CYS A 79 -14.38 -0.22 -2.72
C CYS A 79 -14.05 1.27 -2.99
N ALA A 80 -12.79 1.62 -3.23
CA ALA A 80 -12.38 3.02 -3.44
C ALA A 80 -11.96 3.35 -4.88
N CYS A 81 -11.54 2.36 -5.67
CA CYS A 81 -10.90 2.64 -6.97
C CYS A 81 -11.12 1.51 -8.01
N ASN A 82 -12.25 0.80 -7.98
CA ASN A 82 -12.56 -0.30 -8.91
C ASN A 82 -11.51 -1.45 -8.93
N HIS A 83 -10.58 -1.47 -7.98
CA HIS A 83 -9.54 -2.49 -7.87
C HIS A 83 -9.89 -3.48 -6.76
N CYS A 84 -9.95 -4.76 -7.12
CA CYS A 84 -10.13 -5.85 -6.18
C CYS A 84 -8.81 -6.60 -6.00
N TYR A 85 -8.45 -6.84 -4.74
CA TYR A 85 -7.39 -7.77 -4.40
C TYR A 85 -7.99 -9.08 -3.94
N PHE A 86 -7.46 -10.16 -4.49
CA PHE A 86 -7.67 -11.51 -3.99
C PHE A 86 -6.41 -11.85 -3.20
N LEU A 87 -6.51 -11.91 -1.87
CA LEU A 87 -5.36 -12.04 -0.98
C LEU A 87 -5.51 -13.29 -0.13
N ASN A 88 -4.50 -14.13 -0.08
CA ASN A 88 -4.44 -15.13 1.00
C ASN A 88 -4.01 -14.45 2.32
N LEU A 89 -4.11 -15.19 3.42
CA LEU A 89 -3.77 -14.68 4.76
C LEU A 89 -2.35 -14.10 4.84
N LEU A 90 -1.37 -14.78 4.25
CA LEU A 90 0.03 -14.33 4.24
C LEU A 90 0.19 -13.01 3.47
N GLN A 91 -0.55 -12.83 2.37
CA GLN A 91 -0.58 -11.59 1.61
C GLN A 91 -1.28 -10.47 2.38
N ILE A 92 -2.31 -10.76 3.16
CA ILE A 92 -2.93 -9.77 4.05
C ILE A 92 -1.93 -9.29 5.10
N ILE A 93 -1.20 -10.21 5.74
CA ILE A 93 -0.14 -9.89 6.70
C ILE A 93 0.95 -9.03 6.04
N SER A 94 1.42 -9.44 4.86
CA SER A 94 2.46 -8.72 4.13
C SER A 94 2.01 -7.32 3.68
N LEU A 95 0.74 -7.19 3.27
CA LEU A 95 0.17 -5.90 2.89
C LEU A 95 -0.03 -5.00 4.12
N LYS A 96 -0.39 -5.58 5.27
CA LYS A 96 -0.50 -4.85 6.53
C LYS A 96 0.85 -4.25 6.94
N GLU A 97 1.92 -5.04 6.88
CA GLU A 97 3.30 -4.57 7.13
C GLU A 97 3.71 -3.45 6.16
N LEU A 98 3.45 -3.64 4.85
CA LEU A 98 3.77 -2.63 3.83
C LEU A 98 3.05 -1.30 4.11
N LEU A 99 1.76 -1.36 4.48
CA LEU A 99 0.99 -0.17 4.82
C LEU A 99 1.46 0.45 6.13
N GLU A 100 1.84 -0.33 7.13
CA GLU A 100 2.39 0.19 8.39
C GLU A 100 3.63 1.05 8.15
N GLY A 101 4.62 0.51 7.42
CA GLY A 101 5.82 1.27 7.10
C GLY A 101 5.54 2.48 6.20
N THR A 102 4.64 2.35 5.23
CA THR A 102 4.22 3.46 4.36
C THR A 102 3.65 4.63 5.16
N PHE A 103 2.72 4.35 6.07
CA PHE A 103 2.10 5.41 6.88
C PHE A 103 3.05 5.98 7.92
N ALA A 104 3.98 5.18 8.45
CA ALA A 104 5.06 5.68 9.30
C ALA A 104 5.96 6.66 8.53
N MET A 105 6.28 6.37 7.26
CA MET A 105 7.06 7.29 6.41
C MET A 105 6.31 8.59 6.10
N PHE A 106 4.99 8.54 5.90
CA PHE A 106 4.19 9.76 5.77
C PHE A 106 4.23 10.63 7.03
N GLU A 107 4.05 10.02 8.20
CA GLU A 107 4.13 10.74 9.47
C GLU A 107 5.51 11.32 9.70
N LEU A 108 6.58 10.57 9.40
CA LEU A 108 7.95 11.06 9.49
C LEU A 108 8.19 12.25 8.56
N ASN A 109 7.74 12.16 7.30
CA ASN A 109 7.87 13.26 6.35
C ASN A 109 7.11 14.51 6.83
N GLN A 110 5.91 14.33 7.40
CA GLN A 110 5.16 15.43 8.01
C GLN A 110 5.90 16.06 9.18
N ILE A 111 6.45 15.25 10.10
CA ILE A 111 7.24 15.74 11.23
C ILE A 111 8.46 16.54 10.74
N ILE A 112 9.20 16.01 9.76
CA ILE A 112 10.38 16.69 9.21
C ILE A 112 9.98 18.03 8.59
N HIS A 113 8.94 18.04 7.76
CA HIS A 113 8.43 19.26 7.15
C HIS A 113 8.02 20.29 8.21
N ASP A 114 7.27 19.87 9.23
CA ASP A 114 6.84 20.73 10.32
C ASP A 114 8.02 21.26 11.13
N ARG A 115 9.14 20.54 11.24
CA ARG A 115 10.34 21.03 11.95
C ARG A 115 11.20 21.95 11.10
N LEU A 116 11.26 21.74 9.80
CA LEU A 116 12.09 22.55 8.89
C LEU A 116 11.41 23.87 8.51
N PHE A 117 10.08 23.88 8.37
CA PHE A 117 9.35 25.02 7.80
C PHE A 117 8.46 25.75 8.79
N ARG A 118 8.29 25.25 10.02
CA ARG A 118 7.62 26.02 11.08
C ARG A 118 8.56 27.11 11.58
N VAL A 119 8.47 28.27 10.93
CA VAL A 119 9.02 29.53 11.45
C VAL A 119 8.41 29.75 12.83
N VAL A 120 9.27 29.81 13.85
CA VAL A 120 8.92 30.36 15.15
C VAL A 120 8.63 31.85 14.90
N VAL A 121 7.35 32.19 14.85
CA VAL A 121 6.88 33.58 15.00
C VAL A 121 6.64 33.82 16.49
#